data_AF-M4CCM7-F1
#
_entry.id   AF-M4CCM7-F1
#
_cell.length_a   1.000
_cell.length_b   1.000
_cell.length_c   1.000
_cell.angle_alpha   90.00
_cell.angle_beta   90.00
_cell.angle_gamma   90.00
#
_symmetry.space_group_name_H-M   'P 1'
#
loop_
_entity.id
_entity.type
_entity.pdbx_description
1 polymer ?
#
loop_
_entity_poly.entity_id
_entity_poly.type
_entity_poly.pdbx_seq_one_letter_code
_entity_poly.pdbx_strand_id
1 'polypeptide(L)' 'MFGDMQIGKCLKLHDNLPIDDSIINIVDGKVKQEVQIKLQNVECGELELEMEWLPLEQ' A
#
# COMPACT_ATOMS: atom_id res chain seq x y z
N MET A 1 -16.40 13.48 -9.53
CA MET A 1 -15.43 12.41 -9.26
C MET A 1 -14.17 13.07 -8.74
N PHE A 2 -13.53 12.52 -7.70
CA PHE A 2 -12.20 12.97 -7.31
C PHE A 2 -11.24 12.67 -8.47
N GLY A 3 -10.40 13.63 -8.84
CA GLY A 3 -9.32 13.38 -9.81
C GLY A 3 -8.24 12.52 -9.18
N ASP A 4 -7.32 12.03 -10.02
CA ASP A 4 -6.18 11.25 -9.54
C ASP A 4 -5.34 12.10 -8.58
N MET A 5 -5.09 11.57 -7.38
CA MET A 5 -4.33 12.28 -6.35
C MET A 5 -3.77 11.36 -5.28
N GLN A 6 -2.68 11.79 -4.65
CA GLN A 6 -2.19 11.20 -3.41
C GLN A 6 -3.08 11.62 -2.24
N ILE A 7 -3.54 10.64 -1.46
CA ILE A 7 -4.36 10.86 -0.26
C ILE A 7 -3.67 10.43 1.03
N GLY A 8 -2.56 9.70 0.93
CA GLY A 8 -1.82 9.25 2.10
C GLY A 8 -0.44 8.68 1.75
N LYS A 9 0.33 8.39 2.80
CA LYS A 9 1.64 7.75 2.70
C LYS A 9 1.87 6.93 3.97
N CYS A 10 2.21 5.66 3.82
CA CYS A 10 2.72 4.84 4.92
C CYS A 10 4.24 4.96 4.92
N LEU A 11 4.80 5.49 6.01
CA LEU A 11 6.24 5.67 6.14
C LEU A 11 6.91 4.35 6.52
N LYS A 12 8.07 4.07 5.94
CA LYS A 12 8.97 3.03 6.39
C LYS A 12 9.30 3.26 7.86
N LEU A 13 8.95 2.29 8.70
CA LEU A 13 9.37 2.24 10.09
C LEU A 13 10.40 1.14 10.29
N HIS A 14 11.22 1.34 11.31
CA HIS A 14 12.43 0.54 11.56
C HIS A 14 12.15 -0.96 11.79
N ASP A 15 10.93 -1.30 12.24
CA ASP A 15 10.49 -2.66 12.49
C ASP A 15 9.07 -2.90 11.90
N ASN A 16 8.92 -3.99 11.15
CA ASN A 16 7.66 -4.55 10.63
C ASN A 16 6.84 -3.72 9.62
N LEU A 17 7.42 -2.70 8.99
CA LEU A 17 6.74 -1.88 7.98
C LEU A 17 7.42 -1.94 6.61
N PRO A 18 6.78 -1.43 5.54
CA PRO A 18 7.20 -1.68 4.18
C PRO A 18 8.66 -1.29 3.91
N ILE A 19 9.27 -2.02 2.98
CA ILE A 19 10.67 -1.89 2.58
C ILE A 19 11.00 -0.46 2.20
N ASP A 20 10.04 0.22 1.56
CA ASP A 20 10.04 1.65 1.28
C ASP A 20 8.72 2.29 1.68
N ASP A 21 8.71 3.62 1.71
CA ASP A 21 7.47 4.34 1.90
C ASP A 21 6.47 3.98 0.78
N SER A 22 5.22 3.69 1.15
CA SER A 22 4.16 3.41 0.16
C SER A 22 3.15 4.55 0.11
N ILE A 23 2.70 4.89 -1.10
CA ILE A 23 1.75 5.96 -1.34
C ILE A 23 0.34 5.36 -1.51
N ILE A 24 -0.65 6.01 -0.90
CA ILE A 24 -2.05 5.70 -1.13
C ILE A 24 -2.60 6.75 -2.09
N ASN A 25 -3.11 6.31 -3.23
CA ASN A 25 -3.62 7.17 -4.29
C ASN A 25 -5.09 6.89 -4.58
N ILE A 26 -5.78 7.91 -5.07
CA ILE A 26 -6.96 7.73 -5.91
C ILE A 26 -6.47 7.68 -7.36
N VAL A 27 -6.83 6.62 -8.08
CA VAL A 27 -6.56 6.45 -9.52
C VAL A 27 -7.84 5.90 -10.17
N ASP A 28 -8.35 6.58 -11.19
CA ASP A 28 -9.58 6.20 -11.89
C ASP A 28 -10.79 6.01 -10.94
N GLY A 29 -10.87 6.87 -9.92
CA GLY A 29 -11.92 6.82 -8.90
C GLY A 29 -11.80 5.68 -7.87
N LYS A 30 -10.72 4.89 -7.91
CA LYS A 30 -10.44 3.79 -6.97
C LYS A 30 -9.32 4.19 -6.02
N VAL A 31 -9.41 3.75 -4.76
CA VAL A 31 -8.30 3.90 -3.81
C VAL A 31 -7.36 2.71 -3.97
N LYS A 32 -6.10 2.98 -4.30
CA LYS A 32 -5.06 1.97 -4.52
C LYS A 32 -3.80 2.25 -3.70
N GLN A 33 -3.09 1.18 -3.34
CA GLN A 33 -1.78 1.25 -2.70
C GLN A 33 -0.90 0.10 -3.19
N GLU A 34 0.30 0.44 -3.65
CA GLU A 34 1.39 -0.51 -3.90
C GLU A 34 2.29 -0.55 -2.67
N VAL A 35 2.65 -1.76 -2.22
CA VAL A 35 3.47 -1.95 -1.01
C VAL A 35 4.44 -3.10 -1.19
N GLN A 36 5.68 -2.87 -0.76
CA GLN A 36 6.71 -3.90 -0.70
C GLN A 36 7.01 -4.21 0.76
N ILE A 37 7.00 -5.49 1.14
CA ILE A 37 7.23 -5.93 2.53
C ILE A 37 8.32 -6.98 2.59
N LYS A 38 9.10 -6.97 3.66
CA LYS A 38 10.06 -8.03 3.97
C LYS A 38 9.41 -9.06 4.89
N LEU A 39 9.47 -10.33 4.51
CA LEU A 39 8.90 -11.41 5.30
C LEU A 39 9.65 -11.56 6.63
N GLN A 40 8.87 -11.78 7.70
CA GLN A 40 9.38 -11.98 9.05
C GLN A 40 9.44 -13.49 9.37
N ASN A 41 10.34 -13.87 10.27
CA ASN A 41 10.52 -15.27 10.72
C ASN A 41 10.94 -16.25 9.61
N VAL A 42 11.60 -15.74 8.57
CA VAL A 42 12.19 -16.53 7.48
C VAL A 42 13.59 -16.00 7.18
N GLU A 43 14.46 -16.84 6.64
CA GLU A 43 15.84 -16.46 6.32
C GLU A 43 15.93 -15.40 5.22
N CYS A 44 14.99 -15.45 4.26
CA CYS A 44 14.88 -14.50 3.17
C CYS A 44 13.45 -14.49 2.62
N GLY A 45 13.09 -13.40 1.93
CA GLY A 45 11.81 -13.27 1.25
C GLY A 45 11.26 -11.85 1.31
N GLU A 46 10.79 -11.38 0.16
CA GLU A 46 10.14 -10.09 -0.03
C GLU A 46 8.85 -10.32 -0.83
N LEU A 47 7.86 -9.47 -0.61
CA LEU A 47 6.58 -9.53 -1.30
C LEU A 47 6.19 -8.15 -1.78
N GLU A 48 5.78 -8.08 -3.04
CA GLU A 48 5.18 -6.90 -3.66
C GLU A 48 3.67 -7.13 -3.81
N LEU A 49 2.88 -6.16 -3.36
CA LEU A 49 1.42 -6.24 -3.29
C LEU A 49 0.81 -4.97 -3.88
N GLU A 50 -0.31 -5.14 -4.60
CA GLU A 50 -1.25 -4.06 -4.89
C GLU A 50 -2.54 -4.32 -4.11
N MET A 51 -3.05 -3.28 -3.46
CA MET A 51 -4.32 -3.31 -2.75
C MET A 51 -5.27 -2.29 -3.37
N GLU A 52 -6.52 -2.69 -3.59
CA GLU A 52 -7.62 -1.82 -4.02
C GLU A 52 -8.72 -1.83 -2.97
N TRP A 53 -9.21 -0.65 -2.58
CA TRP A 53 -10.34 -0.54 -1.67
C TRP A 53 -11.65 -0.89 -2.40
N LEU A 54 -12.39 -1.85 -1.86
CA LEU A 54 -13.73 -2.18 -2.32
C LEU A 54 -14.76 -1.62 -1.32
N PRO A 55 -15.69 -0.75 -1.76
CA PRO A 55 -16.77 -0.30 -0.88
C PRO A 55 -17.67 -1.49 -0.54
N LEU A 56 -18.18 -1.53 0.69
CA LEU A 56 -19.23 -2.48 1.06
C LEU A 56 -20.56 -1.97 0.50
N GLU A 57 -21.26 -2.80 -0.27
CA GLU A 57 -22.64 -2.54 -0.65
C GLU A 57 -23.52 -2.66 0.61
N GLN A 58 -24.36 -1.66 0.88
CA GLN A 58 -25.25 -1.61 2.05
C GLN A 58 -26.55 -2.36 1.81
#